data_AF-A0A9X5C7Y7-F1
#
_entry.id   AF-A0A9X5C7Y7-F1
#
_cell.length_a   1.000
_cell.length_b   1.000
_cell.length_c   1.000
_cell.angle_alpha   90.00
_cell.angle_beta   90.00
_cell.angle_gamma   90.00
#
_symmetry.space_group_name_H-M   'P 1'
#
loop_
_entity.id
_entity.type
_entity.pdbx_description
1 polymer ?
#
loop_
_entity_poly.entity_id
_entity_poly.type
_entity_poly.pdbx_seq_one_letter_code
_entity_poly.pdbx_strand_id
1 'polypeptide(L)'
;MWVHITSELLNTSPIILFCYELTRGTDHLRKFYQDFQGFITCDAYCSYQVLEKEKQEVITVCGCMMHLRRRFANSLALIDKTGLSEEKIRQLPEAQALILIGKIYDADEALKNLSAEERRIQRETT
;
A
#
# COMPACT_ATOMS: atom_id res chain seq x y z
N MET A 1 10.46 0.69 -15.71
CA MET A 1 10.45 -0.66 -15.11
C MET A 1 9.29 -0.74 -14.14
N TRP A 2 8.44 -1.74 -14.32
CA TRP A 2 7.35 -2.12 -13.43
C TRP A 2 7.75 -3.38 -12.67
N VAL A 3 7.32 -3.49 -11.43
CA VAL A 3 7.52 -4.69 -10.60
C VAL A 3 6.17 -5.14 -10.10
N HIS A 4 5.78 -6.35 -10.46
CA HIS A 4 4.52 -6.97 -10.05
C HIS A 4 4.83 -8.17 -9.16
N ILE A 5 4.11 -8.29 -8.06
CA ILE A 5 4.35 -9.32 -7.04
C ILE A 5 3.00 -9.93 -6.64
N THR A 6 2.94 -11.25 -6.53
CA THR A 6 1.78 -11.94 -5.96
C THR A 6 1.61 -11.61 -4.48
N SER A 7 0.36 -11.54 -4.01
CA SER A 7 0.08 -11.33 -2.58
C SER A 7 0.68 -12.47 -1.74
N GLU A 8 1.23 -12.12 -0.57
CA GLU A 8 1.69 -13.09 0.43
C GLU A 8 0.55 -13.94 1.01
N LEU A 9 -0.70 -13.51 0.84
CA LEU A 9 -1.89 -14.24 1.29
C LEU A 9 -2.30 -15.37 0.33
N LEU A 10 -1.64 -15.48 -0.83
CA LEU A 10 -1.85 -16.61 -1.74
C LEU A 10 -1.00 -17.79 -1.26
N ASN A 11 -1.61 -18.98 -1.23
CA ASN A 11 -0.92 -20.22 -0.87
C ASN A 11 -0.08 -20.76 -2.04
N THR A 12 0.79 -19.92 -2.58
CA THR A 12 1.67 -20.22 -3.71
C THR A 12 3.04 -19.60 -3.47
N SER A 13 4.09 -20.13 -4.12
CA SER A 13 5.40 -19.49 -4.12
C SER A 13 5.30 -18.03 -4.61
N PRO A 14 5.98 -17.06 -3.96
CA PRO A 14 5.98 -15.68 -4.42
C PRO A 14 6.51 -15.59 -5.86
N ILE A 15 5.74 -14.94 -6.73
CA ILE A 15 6.15 -14.65 -8.10
C ILE A 15 6.47 -13.16 -8.18
N ILE A 16 7.68 -12.84 -8.64
CA ILE A 16 8.14 -11.46 -8.86
C ILE A 16 8.41 -11.30 -10.35
N LEU A 17 7.70 -10.37 -10.99
CA LEU A 17 7.85 -10.06 -12.41
C LEU A 17 8.43 -8.66 -12.59
N PHE A 18 9.54 -8.57 -13.31
CA PHE A 18 10.14 -7.32 -13.73
C PHE A 18 9.76 -7.07 -15.19
N CYS A 19 8.94 -6.04 -15.43
CA CYS A 19 8.50 -5.69 -16.78
C CYS A 19 9.10 -4.34 -17.18
N TYR A 20 9.98 -4.34 -18.18
CA TYR A 20 10.43 -3.11 -18.79
C TYR A 20 9.38 -2.62 -19.79
N GLU A 21 9.06 -1.34 -19.72
CA GLU A 21 8.16 -0.65 -20.63
C GLU A 21 8.79 0.68 -21.00
N LEU A 22 8.63 1.09 -22.27
CA LEU A 22 9.19 2.35 -22.78
C LEU A 22 8.57 3.56 -22.10
N THR A 23 7.31 3.46 -21.67
CA THR A 23 6.59 4.51 -20.95
C THR A 23 6.01 3.98 -19.65
N ARG A 24 5.59 4.92 -18.78
CA ARG A 24 4.80 4.61 -17.59
C ARG A 24 3.29 4.77 -17.84
N GLY A 25 2.86 4.76 -19.10
CA GLY A 25 1.45 4.90 -19.45
C GLY A 25 0.58 3.75 -18.95
N THR A 26 -0.73 3.99 -18.89
CA THR A 26 -1.71 3.00 -18.42
C THR A 26 -1.85 1.81 -19.38
N ASP A 27 -1.41 1.92 -20.63
CA ASP A 27 -1.49 0.85 -21.64
C ASP A 27 -0.82 -0.45 -21.17
N HIS A 28 0.31 -0.35 -20.47
CA HIS A 28 0.96 -1.50 -19.86
C HIS A 28 0.03 -2.21 -18.89
N LEU A 29 -0.61 -1.46 -18.00
CA LEU A 29 -1.51 -2.02 -16.99
C LEU A 29 -2.74 -2.67 -17.63
N ARG A 30 -3.30 -2.08 -18.70
CA ARG A 30 -4.42 -2.66 -19.45
C ARG A 30 -4.07 -4.02 -20.05
N LYS A 31 -2.87 -4.13 -20.64
CA LYS A 31 -2.37 -5.38 -21.22
C LYS A 31 -2.02 -6.40 -20.14
N PHE A 32 -1.33 -5.98 -19.09
CA PHE A 32 -0.85 -6.86 -18.03
C PHE A 32 -1.99 -7.42 -17.17
N TYR A 33 -2.97 -6.58 -16.82
CA TYR A 33 -4.13 -6.95 -16.00
C TYR A 33 -5.39 -7.21 -16.82
N GLN A 34 -5.25 -7.57 -18.11
CA GLN A 34 -6.38 -7.67 -19.05
C GLN A 34 -7.53 -8.53 -18.52
N ASP A 35 -7.20 -9.73 -18.05
CA ASP A 35 -8.13 -10.75 -17.56
C ASP A 35 -8.11 -10.89 -16.03
N PHE A 36 -7.37 -10.00 -15.35
CA PHE A 36 -7.26 -10.03 -13.89
C PHE A 36 -8.53 -9.48 -13.23
N GLN A 37 -8.97 -10.13 -12.16
CA GLN A 37 -10.05 -9.67 -11.29
C GLN A 37 -9.59 -9.73 -9.83
N GLY A 38 -9.89 -8.69 -9.06
CA GLY A 38 -9.55 -8.60 -7.65
C GLY A 38 -8.78 -7.34 -7.28
N PHE A 39 -7.87 -7.48 -6.31
CA PHE A 39 -7.23 -6.34 -5.64
C PHE A 39 -5.82 -6.10 -6.14
N ILE A 40 -5.47 -4.82 -6.37
CA ILE A 40 -4.12 -4.38 -6.70
C ILE A 40 -3.63 -3.40 -5.63
N THR A 41 -2.65 -3.80 -4.82
CA THR A 41 -1.97 -2.91 -3.90
C THR A 41 -0.83 -2.18 -4.61
N CYS A 42 -0.89 -0.85 -4.69
CA CYS A 42 0.09 -0.05 -5.45
C CYS A 42 0.62 1.16 -4.68
N ASP A 43 1.62 1.83 -5.26
CA ASP A 43 2.26 3.05 -4.74
C ASP A 43 1.44 4.34 -4.93
N ALA A 44 0.15 4.20 -5.29
CA ALA A 44 -0.76 5.27 -5.67
C ALA A 44 -0.33 6.05 -6.93
N TYR A 45 0.42 5.44 -7.85
CA TYR A 45 0.65 6.01 -9.16
C TYR A 45 -0.67 6.14 -9.95
N CYS A 46 -0.89 7.29 -10.60
CA CYS A 46 -2.18 7.66 -11.18
C CYS A 46 -2.72 6.66 -12.23
N SER A 47 -1.85 5.96 -12.95
CA SER A 47 -2.27 4.94 -13.93
C SER A 47 -3.10 3.81 -13.32
N TYR A 48 -2.88 3.45 -12.05
CA TYR A 48 -3.71 2.44 -11.38
C TYR A 48 -5.14 2.95 -11.16
N GLN A 49 -5.31 4.21 -10.78
CA GLN A 49 -6.64 4.82 -10.61
C GLN A 49 -7.37 4.97 -11.95
N VAL A 50 -6.65 5.23 -13.04
CA VAL A 50 -7.22 5.20 -14.39
C VAL A 50 -7.71 3.79 -14.73
N LEU A 51 -6.88 2.77 -14.49
CA LEU A 51 -7.27 1.37 -14.72
C LEU A 51 -8.49 0.97 -13.89
N GLU A 52 -8.53 1.31 -12.60
CA GLU A 52 -9.67 1.03 -11.72
C GLU A 52 -10.98 1.64 -12.25
N LYS A 53 -10.92 2.88 -12.73
CA LYS A 53 -12.08 3.55 -13.34
C LYS A 53 -12.52 2.90 -14.65
N GLU A 54 -11.59 2.36 -15.44
CA GLU A 54 -11.90 1.66 -16.69
C GLU A 54 -12.41 0.23 -16.48
N LYS A 55 -12.02 -0.39 -15.37
CA LYS A 55 -12.33 -1.79 -15.00
C LYS A 55 -13.16 -1.85 -13.72
N GLN A 56 -14.08 -0.89 -13.56
CA GLN A 56 -14.98 -0.82 -12.40
C GLN A 56 -15.65 -2.16 -12.14
N GLU A 57 -15.86 -2.49 -10.87
CA GLU A 57 -16.44 -3.76 -10.37
C GLU A 57 -15.56 -5.01 -10.54
N VAL A 58 -14.52 -4.97 -11.39
CA VAL A 58 -13.61 -6.10 -11.64
C VAL A 58 -12.28 -5.93 -10.91
N ILE A 59 -11.74 -4.71 -10.88
CA ILE A 59 -10.49 -4.37 -10.21
C ILE A 59 -10.77 -3.35 -9.11
N THR A 60 -10.18 -3.59 -7.94
CA THR A 60 -10.13 -2.61 -6.85
C THR A 60 -8.68 -2.28 -6.55
N VAL A 61 -8.33 -0.98 -6.55
CA VAL A 61 -6.98 -0.52 -6.26
C VAL A 61 -6.86 -0.12 -4.80
N CYS A 62 -5.89 -0.70 -4.12
CA CYS A 62 -5.57 -0.41 -2.73
C CYS A 62 -4.26 0.39 -2.64
N GLY A 63 -4.24 1.44 -1.82
CA GLY A 63 -3.02 2.19 -1.55
C GLY A 63 -2.07 1.43 -0.62
N CYS A 64 -0.79 1.35 -0.96
CA CYS A 64 0.22 0.73 -0.12
C CYS A 64 0.56 1.63 1.09
N MET A 65 0.23 1.18 2.31
CA MET A 65 0.53 1.91 3.55
C MET A 65 2.03 2.14 3.76
N MET A 66 2.90 1.24 3.28
CA MET A 66 4.36 1.43 3.37
C MET A 66 4.83 2.60 2.50
N HIS A 67 4.23 2.79 1.31
CA HIS A 67 4.52 3.94 0.46
C HIS A 67 4.05 5.25 1.10
N LEU A 68 2.88 5.24 1.75
CA LEU A 68 2.37 6.38 2.52
C LEU A 68 3.28 6.71 3.71
N ARG A 69 3.65 5.69 4.51
CA ARG A 69 4.55 5.81 5.67
C ARG A 69 5.88 6.46 5.27
N ARG A 70 6.48 6.02 4.16
CA ARG A 70 7.76 6.58 3.67
C ARG A 70 7.67 8.07 3.38
N ARG A 71 6.55 8.56 2.84
CA ARG A 71 6.36 10.00 2.57
C ARG A 71 6.35 10.81 3.87
N PHE A 72 5.63 10.36 4.89
CA PHE A 72 5.63 11.02 6.20
C PHE A 72 6.99 10.96 6.90
N ALA A 73 7.68 9.81 6.83
CA ALA A 73 9.03 9.69 7.38
C ALA A 73 10.01 10.66 6.72
N ASN A 74 9.97 10.80 5.39
CA ASN A 74 10.80 11.74 4.66
C ASN A 74 10.46 13.19 5.02
N SER A 75 9.17 13.53 5.12
CA SER A 75 8.72 14.86 5.55
C SER A 75 9.21 15.17 6.97
N LEU A 76 9.03 14.24 7.90
CA LEU A 76 9.49 14.39 9.28
C LEU A 76 11.00 14.60 9.37
N ALA A 77 11.80 13.92 8.53
CA ALA A 77 13.26 14.07 8.51
C ALA A 77 13.74 15.45 8.03
N LEU A 78 12.91 16.20 7.30
CA LEU A 78 13.24 17.54 6.79
C LEU A 78 12.89 18.66 7.77
N ILE A 79 12.05 18.39 8.78
CA ILE A 79 11.67 19.37 9.79
C ILE A 79 12.85 19.59 10.75
N ASP A 80 13.27 20.84 10.94
CA ASP A 80 14.20 21.21 12.01
C ASP A 80 13.55 20.98 13.38
N LYS A 81 14.18 20.14 14.20
CA LYS A 81 13.69 19.76 15.53
C LYS A 81 14.47 20.43 16.65
N THR A 82 15.40 21.32 16.31
CA THR A 82 16.26 21.98 17.29
C THR A 82 15.41 22.75 18.30
N GLY A 83 15.60 22.48 19.59
CA GLY A 83 14.85 23.11 20.67
C GLY A 83 13.41 22.60 20.87
N LEU A 84 12.96 21.60 20.11
CA LEU A 84 11.67 20.94 20.36
C LEU A 84 11.83 19.82 21.38
N SER A 85 10.88 19.72 22.33
CA SER A 85 10.77 18.55 23.20
C SER A 85 10.26 17.33 22.42
N GLU A 86 10.51 16.13 22.92
CA GLU A 86 9.99 14.89 22.33
C GLU A 86 8.46 14.90 22.21
N GLU A 87 7.78 15.48 23.19
CA GLU A 87 6.32 15.62 23.16
C GLU A 87 5.85 16.48 21.99
N LYS A 88 6.49 17.63 21.75
CA LYS A 88 6.20 18.49 20.59
C LYS A 88 6.50 17.79 19.27
N ILE A 89 7.58 17.01 19.21
CA ILE A 89 7.91 16.21 18.02
C ILE A 89 6.82 15.17 17.74
N ARG A 90 6.31 14.48 18.77
CA ARG A 90 5.22 13.50 18.62
C ARG A 90 3.88 14.12 18.21
N GLN A 91 3.67 15.39 18.51
CA GLN A 91 2.47 16.14 18.11
C GLN A 91 2.55 16.67 16.67
N LEU A 92 3.70 16.61 16.00
CA LEU A 92 3.81 16.98 14.59
C LEU A 92 2.91 16.09 13.72
N PRO A 93 2.23 16.62 12.69
CA PRO A 93 1.34 15.86 11.83
C PRO A 93 2.00 14.61 11.22
N GLU A 94 3.26 14.72 10.79
CA GLU A 94 4.01 13.60 10.22
C GLU A 94 4.28 12.51 11.26
N ALA A 95 4.63 12.89 12.48
CA ALA A 95 4.85 11.94 13.56
C ALA A 95 3.54 11.24 13.95
N GLN A 96 2.43 12.00 14.04
CA GLN A 96 1.11 11.44 14.29
C GLN A 96 0.69 10.46 13.19
N ALA A 97 0.92 10.78 11.92
CA ALA A 97 0.64 9.88 10.80
C ALA A 97 1.45 8.58 10.91
N LEU A 98 2.75 8.66 11.23
CA LEU A 98 3.59 7.48 11.46
C LEU A 98 3.11 6.63 12.63
N ILE A 99 2.67 7.25 13.72
CA ILE A 99 2.11 6.56 14.89
C ILE A 99 0.81 5.85 14.52
N LEU A 100 -0.10 6.52 13.81
CA LEU A 100 -1.38 5.94 13.40
C LEU A 100 -1.18 4.77 12.42
N ILE A 101 -0.28 4.92 11.44
CA ILE A 101 0.07 3.82 10.53
C ILE A 101 0.69 2.66 11.32
N GLY A 102 1.56 2.95 12.30
CA GLY A 102 2.14 1.94 13.20
C GLY A 102 1.07 1.13 13.92
N LYS A 103 0.06 1.79 14.51
CA LYS A 103 -1.07 1.12 15.17
C LYS A 103 -1.84 0.16 14.26
N ILE A 104 -1.97 0.49 12.97
CA ILE A 104 -2.59 -0.43 12.00
C ILE A 104 -1.75 -1.70 11.86
N TYR A 105 -0.44 -1.58 11.69
CA TYR A 105 0.45 -2.74 11.60
C TYR A 105 0.50 -3.55 12.89
N ASP A 106 0.52 -2.88 14.05
CA ASP A 106 0.50 -3.56 15.36
C ASP A 106 -0.77 -4.39 15.54
N ALA A 107 -1.93 -3.86 15.12
CA ALA A 107 -3.19 -4.59 15.12
C ALA A 107 -3.18 -5.76 14.12
N ASP A 108 -2.56 -5.58 12.95
CA ASP A 108 -2.54 -6.59 11.89
C ASP A 108 -1.54 -7.74 12.16
N GLU A 109 -0.50 -7.52 12.97
CA GLU A 109 0.49 -8.55 13.31
C GLU A 109 -0.16 -9.74 14.03
N ALA A 110 -1.17 -9.49 14.88
CA ALA A 110 -1.94 -10.55 15.54
C ALA A 110 -2.70 -11.44 14.55
N LEU A 111 -2.92 -10.96 13.31
CA LEU A 111 -3.68 -11.64 12.27
C LEU A 111 -2.79 -12.36 11.24
N LYS A 112 -1.46 -12.33 11.41
CA LYS A 112 -0.48 -12.77 10.41
C LYS A 112 -0.65 -14.21 9.92
N ASN A 113 -1.05 -15.12 10.82
CA ASN A 113 -1.21 -16.54 10.50
C ASN A 113 -2.64 -16.91 10.08
N LEU A 114 -3.53 -15.94 9.96
CA LEU A 114 -4.90 -16.13 9.51
C LEU A 114 -5.01 -16.02 8.00
N SER A 115 -5.96 -16.76 7.43
CA SER A 115 -6.36 -16.63 6.03
C SER A 115 -6.93 -15.25 5.72
N ALA A 116 -6.96 -14.87 4.44
CA ALA A 116 -7.50 -13.58 4.02
C ALA A 116 -8.95 -13.34 4.51
N GLU A 117 -9.78 -14.39 4.54
CA GLU A 117 -11.17 -14.30 4.99
C GLU A 117 -11.28 -14.13 6.51
N GLU A 118 -10.52 -14.89 7.29
CA GLU A 118 -10.48 -14.74 8.75
C GLU A 118 -9.99 -13.34 9.16
N ARG A 119 -8.98 -12.81 8.47
CA ARG A 119 -8.51 -11.43 8.67
C ARG A 119 -9.63 -10.42 8.44
N ARG A 120 -10.42 -10.60 7.38
CA ARG A 120 -11.55 -9.73 7.05
C ARG A 120 -12.60 -9.72 8.16
N ILE A 121 -13.03 -10.91 8.61
CA ILE A 121 -14.02 -11.05 9.67
C ILE A 121 -13.54 -10.37 10.97
N GLN A 122 -12.28 -10.59 11.37
CA GLN A 122 -11.74 -9.99 12.60
C GLN A 122 -11.71 -8.45 12.54
N ARG A 123 -11.35 -7.88 11.38
CA ARG A 123 -11.31 -6.42 11.16
C ARG A 123 -12.69 -5.79 11.11
N GLU A 124 -13.73 -6.53 10.72
CA GLU A 124 -15.12 -6.03 10.67
C GLU A 124 -15.83 -6.13 12.04
N THR A 125 -15.34 -6.98 12.95
CA THR A 125 -15.99 -7.26 14.24
C THR A 125 -15.40 -6.43 15.40
N THR A 126 -14.24 -5.82 15.20
CA THR A 126 -13.51 -4.99 16.21
C THR A 126 -13.74 -3.51 15.96
#